data_AF-A0A5D5AS57-F1
#
_entry.id   AF-A0A5D5AS57-F1
#
_cell.length_a   1.000
_cell.length_b   1.000
_cell.length_c   1.000
_cell.angle_alpha   90.00
_cell.angle_beta   90.00
_cell.angle_gamma   90.00
#
_symmetry.space_group_name_H-M   'P 1'
#
loop_
_entity.id
_entity.type
_entity.pdbx_description
1 polymer ?
#
loop_
_entity_poly.entity_id
_entity_poly.type
_entity_poly.pdbx_seq_one_letter_code
_entity_poly.pdbx_strand_id
1 'polypeptide(L)'
;MDADPAGDSEIVGGLEENVAGAVAYFLGPITGILFFVLEDTNEFVRFHAAQSMIVFGALIAIQIAIMIAQVVLETIPFIGWALSFIVGLFTMLLMPIAFVLWLLLLLKAYKGERFSLPLLGGIADGLV
;
A
#
# COMPACT_ATOMS: atom_id res chain seq x y z
N MET A 1 13.49 -43.61 -9.53
CA MET A 1 12.19 -43.74 -8.86
C MET A 1 12.46 -43.17 -7.49
N ASP A 2 12.28 -41.87 -7.29
CA ASP A 2 11.02 -41.15 -7.55
C ASP A 2 11.22 -39.84 -8.33
N ALA A 3 10.22 -39.48 -9.13
CA ALA A 3 10.18 -38.28 -9.95
C ALA A 3 9.67 -37.06 -9.15
N ASP A 4 10.33 -35.91 -9.35
CA ASP A 4 9.84 -34.55 -9.73
C ASP A 4 8.34 -34.23 -9.42
N PRO A 5 7.89 -32.99 -9.04
CA PRO A 5 8.30 -31.72 -9.66
C PRO A 5 8.07 -30.37 -8.90
N ALA A 6 8.83 -29.36 -9.29
CA ALA A 6 8.61 -27.91 -9.20
C ALA A 6 9.85 -27.25 -8.61
N GLY A 7 10.53 -26.44 -9.42
CA GLY A 7 11.60 -25.59 -8.92
C GLY A 7 11.02 -24.71 -7.82
N ASP A 8 11.62 -24.77 -6.64
CA ASP A 8 11.49 -23.72 -5.63
C ASP A 8 11.89 -22.43 -6.35
N SER A 9 10.90 -21.68 -6.85
CA SER A 9 11.18 -20.36 -7.40
C SER A 9 11.69 -19.56 -6.23
N GLU A 10 13.00 -19.33 -6.21
CA GLU A 10 13.66 -18.58 -5.16
C GLU A 10 12.99 -17.20 -5.08
N ILE A 11 12.28 -16.94 -3.97
CA ILE A 11 11.62 -15.66 -3.74
C ILE A 11 12.69 -14.58 -3.81
N VAL A 12 12.37 -13.46 -4.45
CA VAL A 12 13.31 -12.36 -4.68
C VAL A 12 14.04 -11.99 -3.38
N GLY A 13 15.37 -12.14 -3.38
CA GLY A 13 16.24 -11.84 -2.25
C GLY A 13 16.42 -12.97 -1.22
N GLY A 14 15.97 -14.20 -1.52
CA GLY A 14 16.13 -15.37 -0.65
C GLY A 14 15.33 -15.27 0.66
N LEU A 15 14.28 -14.45 0.67
CA LEU A 15 13.44 -14.20 1.84
C LEU A 15 12.38 -15.29 1.99
N GLU A 16 11.96 -15.53 3.23
CA GLU A 16 10.72 -16.26 3.50
C GLU A 16 9.52 -15.50 2.91
N GLU A 17 8.52 -16.22 2.40
CA GLU A 17 7.35 -15.67 1.70
C GLU A 17 6.60 -14.59 2.50
N ASN A 18 6.34 -14.85 3.78
CA ASN A 18 5.71 -13.91 4.71
C ASN A 18 6.55 -12.65 4.95
N VAL A 19 7.88 -12.80 4.98
CA VAL A 19 8.83 -11.69 5.13
C VAL A 19 8.85 -10.85 3.86
N ALA A 20 8.95 -11.47 2.68
CA ALA A 20 8.88 -10.76 1.40
C ALA A 20 7.56 -9.99 1.23
N GLY A 21 6.42 -10.61 1.57
CA GLY A 21 5.13 -9.94 1.58
C GLY A 21 5.08 -8.74 2.55
N ALA A 22 5.70 -8.84 3.72
CA ALA A 22 5.80 -7.72 4.66
C ALA A 22 6.71 -6.59 4.13
N VAL A 23 7.85 -6.94 3.53
CA VAL A 23 8.80 -5.97 2.94
C VAL A 23 8.18 -5.24 1.76
N ALA A 24 7.24 -5.84 1.04
CA ALA A 24 6.50 -5.16 -0.03
C ALA A 24 5.80 -3.88 0.46
N TYR A 25 5.44 -3.79 1.75
CA TYR A 25 4.87 -2.58 2.36
C TYR A 25 5.89 -1.59 2.93
N PHE A 26 7.17 -1.97 3.06
CA PHE A 26 8.14 -1.23 3.89
C PHE A 26 8.36 0.22 3.44
N LEU A 27 8.52 0.46 2.14
CA LEU A 27 8.61 1.81 1.55
C LEU A 27 7.34 2.16 0.77
N GLY A 28 6.21 1.58 1.17
CA GLY A 28 4.93 1.72 0.50
C GLY A 28 5.00 1.31 -0.98
N PRO A 29 4.64 2.20 -1.91
CA PRO A 29 4.50 1.81 -3.31
C PRO A 29 5.85 1.50 -3.96
N ILE A 30 6.97 2.01 -3.44
CA ILE A 30 8.30 1.78 -4.01
C ILE A 30 8.69 0.31 -3.88
N THR A 31 8.62 -0.24 -2.67
CA THR A 31 8.86 -1.67 -2.44
C THR A 31 7.76 -2.53 -3.05
N GLY A 32 6.52 -2.05 -3.08
CA GLY A 32 5.42 -2.72 -3.76
C GLY A 32 5.70 -2.91 -5.26
N ILE A 33 6.10 -1.87 -5.97
CA ILE A 33 6.47 -1.96 -7.40
C ILE A 33 7.65 -2.90 -7.59
N LEU A 34 8.69 -2.77 -6.76
CA LEU A 34 9.88 -3.61 -6.87
C LEU A 34 9.56 -5.10 -6.78
N PHE A 35 8.82 -5.51 -5.73
CA PHE A 35 8.43 -6.91 -5.58
C PHE A 35 7.42 -7.35 -6.64
N PHE A 36 6.49 -6.49 -7.07
CA PHE A 36 5.54 -6.86 -8.12
C PHE A 36 6.20 -7.10 -9.48
N VAL A 37 7.30 -6.41 -9.78
CA VAL A 37 8.05 -6.56 -11.04
C VAL A 37 9.06 -7.69 -10.99
N LEU A 38 9.67 -7.94 -9.83
CA LEU A 38 10.71 -8.96 -9.70
C LEU A 38 10.17 -10.35 -9.37
N GLU A 39 9.00 -10.43 -8.72
CA GLU A 39 8.39 -11.69 -8.31
C GLU A 39 7.30 -12.09 -9.30
N ASP A 40 7.51 -13.18 -10.04
CA ASP A 40 6.61 -13.65 -11.10
C ASP A 40 5.77 -14.88 -10.69
N THR A 41 6.26 -15.69 -9.76
CA THR A 41 5.69 -17.01 -9.44
C THR A 41 4.98 -17.02 -8.10
N ASN A 42 5.46 -16.27 -7.10
CA ASN A 42 4.84 -16.26 -5.79
C ASN A 42 3.61 -15.34 -5.72
N GLU A 43 2.41 -15.92 -5.80
CA GLU A 43 1.15 -15.17 -5.74
C GLU A 43 0.95 -14.40 -4.42
N PHE A 44 1.44 -14.90 -3.29
CA PHE A 44 1.31 -14.23 -1.99
C PHE A 44 2.09 -12.92 -1.96
N VAL A 45 3.35 -12.95 -2.38
CA VAL A 45 4.23 -11.78 -2.45
C VAL A 45 3.69 -10.79 -3.49
N ARG A 46 3.27 -11.28 -4.66
CA ARG A 46 2.64 -10.45 -5.71
C ARG A 46 1.36 -9.76 -5.22
N PHE A 47 0.53 -10.45 -4.44
CA PHE A 47 -0.66 -9.85 -3.83
C PHE A 47 -0.32 -8.71 -2.87
N HIS A 48 0.62 -8.93 -1.96
CA HIS A 48 1.01 -7.89 -1.01
C HIS A 48 1.70 -6.71 -1.70
N ALA A 49 2.49 -6.99 -2.74
CA ALA A 49 3.09 -6.00 -3.62
C ALA A 49 2.04 -5.15 -4.35
N ALA A 50 1.06 -5.79 -5.00
CA ALA A 50 -0.07 -5.12 -5.65
C ALA A 50 -0.89 -4.27 -4.67
N GLN A 51 -1.26 -4.84 -3.52
CA GLN A 51 -1.99 -4.11 -2.48
C GLN A 51 -1.17 -2.92 -1.95
N SER A 52 0.15 -3.05 -1.83
CA SER A 52 1.03 -1.94 -1.42
C SER A 52 0.99 -0.79 -2.44
N MET A 53 1.12 -1.10 -3.73
CA MET A 53 1.03 -0.10 -4.80
C MET A 53 -0.31 0.64 -4.78
N ILE A 54 -1.42 -0.09 -4.67
CA ILE A 54 -2.77 0.48 -4.70
C ILE A 54 -3.03 1.33 -3.47
N VAL A 55 -2.77 0.80 -2.26
CA VAL A 55 -3.07 1.48 -1.00
C VAL A 55 -2.25 2.76 -0.87
N PHE A 56 -0.94 2.67 -1.03
CA PHE A 56 -0.09 3.85 -0.86
C PHE A 56 -0.18 4.82 -2.04
N GLY A 57 -0.40 4.32 -3.26
CA GLY A 57 -0.71 5.17 -4.41
C GLY A 57 -1.99 5.98 -4.18
N ALA A 58 -3.05 5.35 -3.66
CA ALA A 58 -4.29 6.05 -3.32
C ALA A 58 -4.10 7.08 -2.20
N LEU A 59 -3.35 6.74 -1.15
CA LEU A 59 -3.03 7.68 -0.06
C LEU A 59 -2.26 8.91 -0.57
N ILE A 60 -1.28 8.71 -1.45
CA ILE A 60 -0.53 9.80 -2.10
C ILE A 60 -1.47 10.66 -2.95
N ALA A 61 -2.33 10.05 -3.76
CA ALA A 61 -3.29 10.77 -4.60
C ALA A 61 -4.26 11.63 -3.77
N ILE A 62 -4.79 11.07 -2.67
CA ILE A 62 -5.65 11.81 -1.72
C ILE A 62 -4.89 13.00 -1.13
N GLN A 63 -3.64 12.78 -0.69
CA GLN A 63 -2.82 13.84 -0.09
C GLN A 63 -2.53 14.98 -1.07
N ILE A 64 -2.25 14.66 -2.35
CA ILE A 64 -2.05 15.65 -3.42
C ILE A 64 -3.36 16.42 -3.67
N ALA A 65 -4.51 15.74 -3.73
CA ALA A 65 -5.80 16.39 -3.93
C ALA A 65 -6.12 17.38 -2.81
N ILE A 66 -5.85 17.01 -1.55
CA ILE A 66 -6.00 17.91 -0.39
C ILE A 66 -5.07 19.11 -0.50
N MET A 67 -3.81 18.90 -0.88
CA MET A 67 -2.83 19.98 -1.04
C MET A 67 -3.31 21.00 -2.09
N ILE A 68 -3.79 20.52 -3.24
CA ILE A 68 -4.33 21.39 -4.29
C ILE A 68 -5.56 22.16 -3.79
N ALA A 69 -6.47 21.49 -3.06
CA ALA A 69 -7.66 22.12 -2.52
C ALA A 69 -7.31 23.25 -1.53
N GLN A 70 -6.33 23.03 -0.65
CA GLN A 70 -5.88 24.06 0.30
C GLN A 70 -5.28 25.28 -0.42
N VAL A 71 -4.42 25.06 -1.42
CA VAL A 71 -3.86 26.15 -2.23
C VAL A 71 -4.97 27.00 -2.85
N VAL A 72 -6.01 26.37 -3.40
CA VAL A 72 -7.15 27.09 -3.99
C VAL A 72 -7.94 27.85 -2.92
N LEU A 73 -8.26 27.21 -1.80
CA LEU A 73 -9.01 27.84 -0.71
C LEU A 73 -8.29 29.06 -0.15
N GLU A 74 -6.96 29.02 -0.02
CA GLU A 74 -6.16 30.10 0.56
C GLU A 74 -6.15 31.38 -0.30
N THR A 75 -6.52 31.28 -1.58
CA THR A 75 -6.67 32.45 -2.45
C THR A 75 -7.91 33.30 -2.15
N ILE A 76 -8.89 32.76 -1.39
CA ILE A 76 -10.13 33.44 -1.04
C ILE A 76 -10.04 33.97 0.40
N PRO A 77 -9.90 35.29 0.62
CA PRO A 77 -9.77 35.85 1.95
C PRO A 77 -10.97 35.53 2.85
N PHE A 78 -10.71 35.40 4.15
CA PHE A 78 -11.69 35.09 5.20
C PHE A 78 -12.36 33.72 5.07
N ILE A 79 -13.25 33.52 4.08
CA ILE A 79 -14.03 32.29 3.91
C ILE A 79 -13.12 31.12 3.53
N GLY A 80 -12.25 31.33 2.54
CA GLY A 80 -11.33 30.30 2.09
C GLY A 80 -10.33 29.91 3.16
N TRP A 81 -9.86 30.87 3.96
CA TRP A 81 -8.99 30.60 5.11
C TRP A 81 -9.69 29.77 6.19
N ALA A 82 -10.94 30.11 6.52
CA ALA A 82 -11.73 29.35 7.48
C ALA A 82 -11.96 27.90 6.99
N LEU A 83 -12.26 27.72 5.70
CA LEU A 83 -12.40 26.38 5.11
C LEU A 83 -11.08 25.62 5.06
N SER A 84 -9.97 26.26 4.69
CA SER A 84 -8.63 25.64 4.68
C SER A 84 -8.24 25.17 6.08
N PHE A 85 -8.52 25.97 7.11
CA PHE A 85 -8.31 25.59 8.50
C PHE A 85 -9.12 24.35 8.89
N ILE A 86 -10.41 24.30 8.56
CA ILE A 86 -11.27 23.13 8.83
C ILE A 86 -10.72 21.88 8.11
N VAL A 87 -10.38 21.99 6.82
CA VAL A 87 -9.80 20.89 6.04
C VAL A 87 -8.48 20.41 6.67
N GLY A 88 -7.64 21.33 7.12
CA GLY A 88 -6.37 21.02 7.78
C GLY A 88 -6.56 20.23 9.08
N LEU A 89 -7.57 20.57 9.89
CA LEU A 89 -7.91 19.82 11.11
C LEU A 89 -8.27 18.37 10.81
N PHE A 90 -9.07 18.12 9.76
CA PHE A 90 -9.42 16.75 9.36
C PHE A 90 -8.22 15.99 8.76
N THR A 91 -7.38 16.69 7.99
CA THR A 91 -6.19 16.11 7.36
C THR A 91 -5.15 15.65 8.39
N MET A 92 -5.14 16.27 9.57
CA MET A 92 -4.30 15.86 10.70
C MET A 92 -4.54 14.41 11.15
N LEU A 93 -5.75 13.88 10.95
CA LEU A 93 -6.10 12.49 11.25
C LEU A 93 -5.64 11.49 10.18
N LEU A 94 -5.33 11.95 8.97
CA LEU A 94 -4.97 11.06 7.85
C LEU A 94 -3.68 10.29 8.13
N MET A 95 -2.65 10.97 8.66
CA MET A 95 -1.35 10.35 8.98
C MET A 95 -1.43 9.24 10.02
N PRO A 96 -2.03 9.42 11.22
CA PRO A 96 -2.14 8.33 12.19
C PRO A 96 -2.99 7.16 11.66
N ILE A 97 -4.06 7.43 10.91
CA ILE A 97 -4.87 6.37 10.28
C ILE A 97 -4.04 5.59 9.26
N ALA A 98 -3.31 6.28 8.38
CA ALA A 98 -2.43 5.66 7.39
C ALA A 98 -1.31 4.85 8.05
N PHE A 99 -0.75 5.34 9.16
CA PHE A 99 0.28 4.63 9.91
C PHE A 99 -0.25 3.34 10.56
N VAL A 100 -1.45 3.40 11.17
CA VAL A 100 -2.10 2.20 11.72
C VAL A 100 -2.42 1.20 10.61
N LEU A 101 -2.94 1.67 9.46
CA LEU A 101 -3.18 0.82 8.30
C LEU A 101 -1.89 0.15 7.80
N TRP A 102 -0.80 0.90 7.66
CA TRP A 102 0.49 0.38 7.26
C TRP A 102 0.99 -0.72 8.21
N LEU A 103 0.94 -0.49 9.52
CA LEU A 103 1.30 -1.50 10.51
C LEU A 103 0.41 -2.74 10.43
N LEU A 104 -0.90 -2.58 10.27
CA LEU A 104 -1.83 -3.70 10.14
C LEU A 104 -1.51 -4.56 8.92
N LEU A 105 -1.26 -3.93 7.75
CA LEU A 105 -0.91 -4.64 6.53
C LEU A 105 0.42 -5.38 6.66
N LEU A 106 1.44 -4.73 7.22
CA LEU A 106 2.75 -5.32 7.46
C LEU A 106 2.66 -6.51 8.41
N LEU A 107 1.92 -6.38 9.52
CA LEU A 107 1.74 -7.47 10.49
C LEU A 107 0.93 -8.63 9.93
N LYS A 108 -0.07 -8.37 9.08
CA LYS A 108 -0.85 -9.42 8.43
C LYS A 108 -0.01 -10.21 7.43
N ALA A 109 0.76 -9.52 6.59
CA ALA A 109 1.69 -10.17 5.67
C ALA A 109 2.77 -10.98 6.41
N TYR A 110 3.35 -10.42 7.48
CA TYR A 110 4.36 -11.12 8.28
C TYR A 110 3.82 -12.39 8.94
N LYS A 111 2.51 -12.43 9.25
CA LYS A 111 1.83 -13.62 9.77
C LYS A 111 1.41 -14.62 8.69
N GLY A 112 1.72 -14.37 7.42
CA GLY A 112 1.29 -15.19 6.29
C GLY A 112 -0.19 -15.03 5.94
N GLU A 113 -0.84 -13.95 6.38
CA GLU A 113 -2.25 -13.72 6.12
C GLU A 113 -2.46 -12.85 4.87
N ARG A 114 -3.13 -13.42 3.85
CA ARG A 114 -3.62 -12.69 2.67
C ARG A 114 -4.83 -11.81 3.03
N PHE A 115 -4.59 -10.76 3.81
CA PHE A 115 -5.61 -9.82 4.22
C PHE A 115 -5.87 -8.78 3.11
N SER A 116 -7.08 -8.83 2.56
CA SER A 116 -7.55 -7.96 1.48
C SER A 116 -8.42 -6.84 2.05
N LEU A 117 -8.11 -5.57 1.73
CA LEU A 117 -8.91 -4.44 2.20
C LEU A 117 -10.26 -4.39 1.47
N PRO A 118 -11.42 -4.28 2.14
CA PRO A 118 -12.74 -4.38 1.48
C PRO A 118 -12.97 -3.42 0.30
N LEU A 119 -12.38 -2.22 0.35
CA LEU A 119 -12.54 -1.19 -0.68
C LEU A 119 -11.54 -1.28 -1.83
N LEU A 120 -10.38 -1.92 -1.62
CA LEU A 120 -9.26 -1.95 -2.57
C LEU A 120 -8.82 -3.37 -2.94
N GLY A 121 -9.35 -4.36 -2.23
CA GLY A 121 -8.98 -5.75 -2.25
C GLY A 121 -9.34 -6.45 -3.55
N GLY A 122 -10.54 -6.19 -4.05
CA GLY A 122 -10.97 -6.70 -5.36
C GLY A 122 -10.15 -6.16 -6.54
N ILE A 123 -9.44 -5.03 -6.37
CA ILE A 123 -8.52 -4.50 -7.39
C ILE A 123 -7.17 -5.20 -7.30
N ALA A 124 -6.64 -5.41 -6.09
CA ALA A 124 -5.38 -6.14 -5.89
C ALA A 124 -5.50 -7.60 -6.32
N ASP A 125 -6.61 -8.27 -6.00
CA ASP A 125 -6.88 -9.65 -6.40
C ASP A 125 -6.98 -9.82 -7.93
N GLY A 126 -7.34 -8.76 -8.67
CA GLY A 126 -7.42 -8.80 -10.14
C GLY A 126 -6.08 -8.58 -10.85
N LEU A 127 -5.01 -8.22 -10.14
CA LEU A 127 -3.67 -7.98 -10.71
C LEU A 127 -2.72 -9.17 -10.59
N VAL A 128 -3.07 -10.15 -9.75
CA VAL A 128 -2.24 -11.32 -9.45
C VAL A 128 -2.70 -12.51 -10.27
#